data_AF-A0A9P7HBN0-F1
#
_entry.id   AF-A0A9P7HBN0-F1
#
_cell.length_a   1.000
_cell.length_b   1.000
_cell.length_c   1.000
_cell.angle_alpha   90.00
_cell.angle_beta   90.00
_cell.angle_gamma   90.00
#
_symmetry.space_group_name_H-M   'P 1'
#
loop_
_entity.id
_entity.type
_entity.pdbx_description
1 polymer ?
#
loop_
_entity_poly.entity_id
_entity_poly.type
_entity_poly.pdbx_seq_one_letter_code
_entity_poly.pdbx_strand_id
1 'polypeptide(L)'
;MSTQLQFYNIANTSYDRDVHIYKEHLAKEKALREWISETVKGPTFDRIQQEVNSEYENEYAPLRKLIQGIKKQYAPSNVQVLSAIRREYHLVLGQAKYASMKPMVWYERWNSFYERAIAHDLNEIKGDVAVTDFLQAVGDRFEPLWARNKLDKHTIDVSRG
;
A
#
# COMPACT_ATOMS: atom_id res chain seq x y z
N MET A 1 -5.74 44.21 -46.51
CA MET A 1 -6.50 44.16 -45.24
C MET A 1 -6.72 42.71 -44.77
N SER A 2 -5.67 41.93 -44.45
CA SER A 2 -5.90 40.47 -44.21
C SER A 2 -5.20 39.86 -42.99
N THR A 3 -4.17 40.48 -42.42
CA THR A 3 -3.38 39.84 -41.35
C THR A 3 -3.94 40.11 -39.96
N GLN A 4 -4.35 41.35 -39.63
CA GLN A 4 -4.92 41.68 -38.32
C GLN A 4 -6.24 40.97 -38.01
N LEU A 5 -7.12 40.81 -39.00
CA LEU A 5 -8.36 40.03 -38.85
C LEU A 5 -8.10 38.54 -38.65
N GLN A 6 -7.06 37.99 -39.28
CA GLN A 6 -6.65 36.59 -39.07
C GLN A 6 -6.09 36.37 -37.66
N PHE A 7 -5.24 37.26 -37.15
CA PHE A 7 -4.73 37.16 -35.78
C PHE A 7 -5.83 37.31 -34.72
N TYR A 8 -6.79 38.22 -34.93
CA TYR A 8 -7.92 38.39 -34.00
C TYR A 8 -8.82 37.15 -33.95
N ASN A 9 -9.11 36.54 -35.10
CA ASN A 9 -9.91 35.32 -35.17
C ASN A 9 -9.20 34.10 -34.55
N ILE A 10 -7.87 33.99 -34.72
CA ILE A 10 -7.05 32.92 -34.10
C ILE A 10 -6.99 33.11 -32.57
N ALA A 11 -6.83 34.34 -32.09
CA ALA A 11 -6.81 34.64 -30.66
C ALA A 11 -8.17 34.33 -29.98
N ASN A 12 -9.29 34.70 -30.61
CA ASN A 12 -10.63 34.37 -30.09
C ASN A 12 -10.91 32.87 -30.09
N THR A 13 -10.55 32.15 -31.16
CA THR A 13 -10.73 30.69 -31.21
C THR A 13 -9.83 29.95 -30.22
N SER A 14 -8.63 30.46 -29.94
CA SER A 14 -7.78 29.93 -28.86
C SER A 14 -8.40 30.19 -27.48
N TYR A 15 -8.89 31.41 -27.22
CA TYR A 15 -9.53 31.77 -25.96
C TYR A 15 -10.79 30.94 -25.69
N ASP A 16 -11.67 30.78 -26.69
CA ASP A 16 -12.88 29.96 -26.57
C ASP A 16 -12.55 28.48 -26.29
N ARG A 17 -11.47 27.96 -26.90
CA ARG A 17 -10.99 26.60 -26.63
C ARG A 17 -10.48 26.46 -25.19
N ASP A 18 -9.69 27.41 -24.70
CA ASP A 18 -9.14 27.39 -23.35
C ASP A 18 -10.25 27.49 -22.29
N VAL A 19 -11.26 28.34 -22.53
CA VAL A 19 -12.46 28.45 -21.67
C VAL A 19 -13.26 27.16 -21.67
N HIS A 20 -13.41 26.49 -22.82
CA HIS A 20 -14.11 25.22 -22.91
C HIS A 20 -13.39 24.10 -22.13
N ILE A 21 -12.07 23.99 -22.30
CA ILE A 21 -11.21 23.06 -21.57
C ILE A 21 -11.32 23.30 -20.06
N TYR A 22 -11.24 24.56 -19.62
CA TYR A 22 -11.37 24.92 -18.20
C TYR A 22 -12.74 24.50 -17.61
N LYS A 23 -13.83 24.76 -18.34
CA LYS A 23 -15.19 24.35 -17.92
C LYS A 23 -15.32 22.83 -17.82
N GLU A 24 -14.74 22.08 -18.76
CA GLU A 24 -14.72 20.62 -18.67
C GLU A 24 -13.95 20.14 -17.44
N HIS A 25 -12.79 20.73 -17.15
CA HIS A 25 -12.00 20.37 -15.97
C HIS A 25 -12.77 20.62 -14.67
N LEU A 26 -13.46 21.76 -14.55
CA LEU A 26 -14.31 22.05 -13.40
C LEU A 26 -15.47 21.06 -13.26
N ALA A 27 -16.12 20.69 -14.37
CA ALA A 27 -17.20 19.72 -14.35
C ALA A 27 -16.71 18.33 -13.90
N LYS A 28 -15.55 17.89 -14.39
CA LYS A 28 -14.90 16.64 -13.97
C LYS A 28 -14.50 16.67 -12.50
N GLU A 29 -13.92 17.77 -12.03
CA GLU A 29 -13.54 17.92 -10.63
C GLU A 29 -14.77 17.89 -9.71
N LYS A 30 -15.85 18.57 -10.08
CA LYS A 30 -17.11 18.55 -9.34
C LYS A 30 -17.70 17.13 -9.26
N ALA A 31 -17.78 16.42 -10.38
CA ALA A 31 -18.29 15.05 -10.42
C ALA A 31 -17.46 14.10 -9.55
N LEU A 32 -16.13 14.26 -9.54
CA LEU A 32 -15.25 13.47 -8.68
C LEU A 32 -15.50 13.76 -7.19
N ARG A 33 -15.75 15.02 -6.81
CA ARG A 33 -16.06 15.38 -5.42
C ARG A 33 -17.39 14.80 -4.95
N GLU A 34 -18.43 14.87 -5.79
CA GLU A 34 -19.73 14.26 -5.52
C GLU A 34 -19.58 12.75 -5.30
N TRP A 35 -18.89 12.06 -6.21
CA TRP A 35 -18.63 10.63 -6.09
C TRP A 35 -17.84 10.26 -4.83
N ILE A 36 -16.84 11.07 -4.45
CA ILE A 36 -16.08 10.85 -3.20
C ILE A 36 -16.99 11.05 -1.98
N SER A 37 -17.84 12.07 -1.96
CA SER A 37 -18.76 12.30 -0.83
C SER A 37 -19.77 11.17 -0.64
N GLU A 38 -20.17 10.50 -1.72
CA GLU A 38 -21.10 9.36 -1.68
C GLU A 38 -20.43 8.06 -1.19
N THR A 39 -19.14 7.90 -1.48
CA THR A 39 -18.40 6.65 -1.23
C THR A 39 -17.63 6.64 0.08
N VAL A 40 -17.20 7.81 0.56
CA VAL A 40 -16.54 7.97 1.86
C VAL A 40 -17.60 8.13 2.95
N LYS A 41 -17.37 7.57 4.14
CA LYS A 41 -18.30 7.75 5.27
C LYS A 41 -18.47 9.26 5.55
N GLY A 42 -19.70 9.77 5.50
CA GLY A 42 -20.02 11.21 5.64
C GLY A 42 -19.23 11.93 6.75
N PRO A 43 -19.24 11.45 8.02
CA PRO A 43 -18.49 12.09 9.09
C PRO A 43 -16.97 12.16 8.88
N THR A 44 -16.41 11.16 8.19
CA THR A 44 -14.98 11.12 7.84
C THR A 44 -14.68 12.11 6.71
N PHE A 45 -15.54 12.15 5.70
CA PHE A 45 -15.43 13.08 4.58
C PHE A 45 -15.50 14.53 5.05
N ASP A 46 -16.52 14.87 5.85
CA ASP A 46 -16.75 16.23 6.35
C ASP A 46 -15.57 16.73 7.18
N ARG A 47 -15.04 15.89 8.08
CA ARG A 47 -13.85 16.23 8.88
C ARG A 47 -12.63 16.51 7.99
N ILE A 48 -12.34 15.65 7.02
CA ILE A 48 -11.20 15.83 6.12
C ILE A 48 -11.40 17.08 5.26
N GLN A 49 -12.62 17.29 4.75
CA GLN A 49 -12.95 18.47 3.95
C GLN A 49 -12.75 19.76 4.76
N GLN A 50 -13.14 19.77 6.03
CA GLN A 50 -12.97 20.90 6.95
C GLN A 50 -11.49 21.13 7.31
N GLU A 51 -10.74 20.07 7.62
CA GLU A 51 -9.29 20.13 7.87
C GLU A 51 -8.54 20.69 6.66
N VAL A 52 -8.80 20.16 5.47
CA VAL A 52 -8.10 20.57 4.26
C VAL A 52 -8.51 22.00 3.86
N ASN A 53 -9.78 22.38 3.97
CA ASN A 53 -10.22 23.75 3.66
C ASN A 53 -9.69 24.79 4.66
N SER A 54 -9.35 24.41 5.89
CA SER A 54 -8.76 25.35 6.86
C SER A 54 -7.40 25.91 6.42
N GLU A 55 -6.71 25.24 5.48
CA GLU A 55 -5.45 25.69 4.89
C GLU A 55 -5.65 26.67 3.71
N TYR A 56 -6.88 26.89 3.25
CA TYR A 56 -7.20 27.70 2.07
C TYR A 56 -8.23 28.78 2.46
N GLU A 57 -7.78 30.02 2.64
CA GLU A 57 -8.62 31.15 3.05
C GLU A 57 -9.76 31.41 2.04
N ASN A 58 -10.96 30.91 2.36
CA ASN A 58 -12.21 31.09 1.60
C ASN A 58 -12.26 30.43 0.21
N GLU A 59 -11.26 29.64 -0.17
CA GLU A 59 -11.26 28.86 -1.40
C GLU A 59 -11.43 27.36 -1.09
N TYR A 60 -12.08 26.63 -2.00
CA TYR A 60 -12.11 25.18 -1.92
C TYR A 60 -10.70 24.64 -2.08
N ALA A 61 -10.28 23.80 -1.13
CA ALA A 61 -9.00 23.15 -1.25
C ALA A 61 -8.92 22.29 -2.53
N PRO A 62 -7.76 22.23 -3.21
CA PRO A 62 -7.59 21.42 -4.41
C PRO A 62 -8.01 19.96 -4.21
N LEU A 63 -8.67 19.34 -5.19
CA LEU A 63 -9.15 17.96 -5.10
C LEU A 63 -8.03 16.98 -4.70
N ARG A 64 -6.80 17.24 -5.16
CA ARG A 64 -5.62 16.46 -4.81
C ARG A 64 -5.37 16.39 -3.30
N LYS A 65 -5.58 17.50 -2.58
CA LYS A 65 -5.37 17.58 -1.12
C LYS A 65 -6.45 16.82 -0.37
N LEU A 66 -7.70 16.91 -0.82
CA LEU A 66 -8.80 16.09 -0.31
C LEU A 66 -8.51 14.59 -0.47
N ILE A 67 -8.09 14.17 -1.67
CA ILE A 67 -7.69 12.78 -1.94
C ILE A 67 -6.52 12.34 -1.03
N GLN A 68 -5.54 13.22 -0.79
CA GLN A 68 -4.43 12.92 0.12
C GLN A 68 -4.90 12.76 1.57
N GLY A 69 -5.81 13.60 2.04
CA GLY A 69 -6.40 13.49 3.38
C GLY A 69 -7.18 12.18 3.56
N ILE A 70 -7.98 11.81 2.55
CA ILE A 70 -8.68 10.52 2.52
C ILE A 70 -7.68 9.37 2.54
N LYS A 71 -6.68 9.39 1.67
CA LYS A 71 -5.62 8.36 1.65
C LYS A 71 -4.92 8.24 3.00
N LYS A 72 -4.64 9.34 3.69
CA LYS A 72 -4.02 9.33 5.02
C LYS A 72 -4.93 8.71 6.09
N GLN A 73 -6.22 9.01 6.03
CA GLN A 73 -7.19 8.50 7.00
C GLN A 73 -7.47 7.00 6.84
N TYR A 74 -7.50 6.53 5.60
CA TYR A 74 -7.72 5.12 5.26
C TYR A 74 -6.43 4.32 5.10
N ALA A 75 -5.27 4.98 5.15
CA ALA A 75 -3.99 4.29 5.22
C ALA A 75 -4.01 3.42 6.47
N PRO A 76 -3.76 2.11 6.35
CA PRO A 76 -3.63 1.28 7.53
C PRO A 76 -2.52 1.86 8.39
N SER A 77 -2.80 2.02 9.68
CA SER A 77 -1.77 2.42 10.65
C SER A 77 -0.59 1.45 10.58
N ASN A 78 0.61 1.92 10.92
CA ASN A 78 1.79 1.05 10.97
C ASN A 78 1.53 -0.23 11.79
N VAL A 79 0.81 -0.12 12.90
CA VAL A 79 0.41 -1.27 13.73
C VAL A 79 -0.47 -2.26 12.95
N GLN A 80 -1.44 -1.77 12.18
CA GLN A 80 -2.31 -2.62 11.34
C GLN A 80 -1.50 -3.30 10.24
N VAL A 81 -0.63 -2.58 9.54
CA VAL A 81 0.27 -3.14 8.51
C VAL A 81 1.15 -4.24 9.11
N LEU A 82 1.84 -3.95 10.21
CA LEU A 82 2.69 -4.93 10.90
C LEU A 82 1.88 -6.14 11.38
N SER A 83 0.67 -5.93 11.92
CA SER A 83 -0.21 -7.04 12.34
C SER A 83 -0.67 -7.92 11.17
N ALA A 84 -0.83 -7.35 9.98
CA ALA A 84 -1.22 -8.09 8.78
C ALA A 84 -0.04 -8.93 8.28
N ILE A 85 1.16 -8.34 8.24
CA ILE A 85 2.39 -9.03 7.84
C ILE A 85 2.69 -10.20 8.79
N ARG A 86 2.55 -10.01 10.11
CA ARG A 86 2.71 -11.09 11.11
C ARG A 86 1.75 -12.25 10.88
N ARG A 87 0.47 -11.94 10.63
CA ARG A 87 -0.53 -12.96 10.33
C ARG A 87 -0.19 -13.73 9.06
N GLU A 88 0.21 -13.03 8.01
CA GLU A 88 0.61 -13.64 6.75
C GLU A 88 1.86 -14.51 6.91
N TYR A 89 2.84 -14.07 7.71
CA TYR A 89 4.04 -14.86 8.03
C TYR A 89 3.68 -16.21 8.63
N HIS A 90 2.88 -16.23 9.70
CA HIS A 90 2.46 -17.47 10.34
C HIS A 90 1.60 -18.35 9.43
N LEU A 91 0.77 -17.75 8.57
CA LEU A 91 -0.01 -18.49 7.57
C LEU A 91 0.91 -19.20 6.56
N VAL A 92 1.93 -18.50 6.05
CA VAL A 92 2.88 -19.07 5.08
C VAL A 92 3.73 -20.17 5.71
N LEU A 93 4.20 -19.99 6.95
CA LEU A 93 4.88 -21.05 7.69
C LEU A 93 3.96 -22.26 7.92
N GLY A 94 2.72 -22.02 8.34
CA GLY A 94 1.73 -23.07 8.58
C GLY A 94 1.40 -23.91 7.35
N GLN A 95 1.53 -23.35 6.14
CA GLN A 95 1.33 -24.09 4.89
C GLN A 95 2.33 -25.24 4.71
N ALA A 96 3.51 -25.20 5.33
CA ALA A 96 4.50 -26.28 5.26
C ALA A 96 3.94 -27.60 5.82
N LYS A 97 3.02 -27.51 6.78
CA LYS A 97 2.37 -28.66 7.43
C LYS A 97 1.37 -29.38 6.53
N TYR A 98 0.92 -28.76 5.45
CA TYR A 98 -0.16 -29.31 4.63
C TYR A 98 0.29 -30.49 3.79
N ALA A 99 -0.52 -31.55 3.80
CA ALA A 99 -0.24 -32.80 3.09
C ALA A 99 -0.09 -32.63 1.57
N SER A 100 -0.80 -31.67 0.99
CA SER A 100 -0.80 -31.36 -0.44
C SER A 100 0.30 -30.38 -0.86
N MET A 101 1.01 -29.76 0.09
CA MET A 101 2.00 -28.74 -0.21
C MET A 101 3.30 -29.37 -0.73
N LYS A 102 3.76 -28.90 -1.90
CA LYS A 102 5.06 -29.29 -2.48
C LYS A 102 6.16 -28.38 -1.93
N PRO A 103 7.35 -28.90 -1.59
CA PRO A 103 8.44 -28.11 -1.01
C PRO A 103 8.81 -26.87 -1.84
N MET A 104 9.00 -27.02 -3.15
CA MET A 104 9.39 -25.92 -4.03
C MET A 104 8.32 -24.81 -4.09
N VAL A 105 7.05 -25.21 -4.18
CA VAL A 105 5.92 -24.27 -4.22
C VAL A 105 5.80 -23.51 -2.89
N TRP A 106 6.03 -24.19 -1.77
CA TRP A 106 6.07 -23.54 -0.48
C TRP A 106 7.23 -22.55 -0.36
N TYR A 107 8.43 -22.96 -0.78
CA TYR A 107 9.61 -22.11 -0.75
C TYR A 107 9.43 -20.84 -1.58
N GLU A 108 8.89 -20.93 -2.80
CA GLU A 108 8.59 -19.77 -3.64
C GLU A 108 7.63 -18.79 -2.95
N ARG A 109 6.58 -19.31 -2.30
CA ARG A 109 5.61 -18.49 -1.54
C ARG A 109 6.26 -17.84 -0.32
N TRP A 110 7.07 -18.59 0.41
CA TRP A 110 7.80 -18.09 1.57
C TRP A 110 8.82 -17.03 1.17
N ASN A 111 9.61 -17.25 0.12
CA ASN A 111 10.60 -16.28 -0.35
C ASN A 111 9.95 -15.00 -0.87
N SER A 112 8.86 -15.13 -1.66
CA SER A 112 8.09 -13.97 -2.13
C SER A 112 7.48 -13.16 -0.98
N PHE A 113 7.03 -13.82 0.08
CA PHE A 113 6.59 -13.14 1.29
C PHE A 113 7.76 -12.47 2.02
N TYR A 114 8.87 -13.18 2.22
CA TYR A 114 10.06 -12.71 2.92
C TYR A 114 10.64 -11.44 2.29
N GLU A 115 10.79 -11.41 0.96
CA GLU A 115 11.27 -10.22 0.22
C GLU A 115 10.40 -8.98 0.47
N ARG A 116 9.07 -9.14 0.54
CA ARG A 116 8.16 -8.04 0.88
C ARG A 116 8.26 -7.64 2.36
N ALA A 117 8.42 -8.61 3.24
CA ALA A 117 8.40 -8.38 4.68
C ALA A 117 9.67 -7.71 5.22
N ILE A 118 10.84 -7.94 4.60
CA ILE A 118 12.10 -7.27 4.98
C ILE A 118 11.97 -5.74 4.93
N ALA A 119 11.19 -5.21 3.98
CA ALA A 119 10.97 -3.77 3.84
C ALA A 119 10.27 -3.13 5.07
N HIS A 120 9.69 -3.94 5.96
CA HIS A 120 8.98 -3.49 7.15
C HIS A 120 9.75 -3.69 8.45
N ASP A 121 11.02 -4.13 8.38
CA ASP A 121 11.97 -4.24 9.49
C ASP A 121 11.48 -5.05 10.73
N LEU A 122 10.65 -6.06 10.50
CA LEU A 122 10.06 -6.89 11.56
C LEU A 122 11.08 -7.87 12.17
N ASN A 123 11.38 -7.69 13.46
CA ASN A 123 12.23 -8.60 14.25
C ASN A 123 11.76 -10.06 14.27
N GLU A 124 10.48 -10.34 14.04
CA GLU A 124 9.96 -11.72 13.98
C GLU A 124 10.30 -12.42 12.65
N ILE A 125 10.65 -11.64 11.62
CA ILE A 125 10.92 -12.13 10.26
C ILE A 125 12.43 -12.06 9.97
N LYS A 126 13.22 -11.42 10.85
CA LYS A 126 14.69 -11.35 10.79
C LYS A 126 15.32 -11.89 12.07
N GLY A 127 16.52 -12.46 11.98
CA GLY A 127 17.25 -12.95 13.15
C GLY A 127 16.81 -14.34 13.63
N ASP A 128 17.21 -14.69 14.84
CA ASP A 128 17.23 -16.09 15.31
C ASP A 128 15.86 -16.75 15.43
N VAL A 129 14.84 -15.95 15.79
CA VAL A 129 13.45 -16.41 15.84
C VAL A 129 12.96 -16.84 14.45
N ALA A 130 13.23 -16.02 13.43
CA ALA A 130 12.82 -16.31 12.06
C ALA A 130 13.52 -17.56 11.49
N VAL A 131 14.80 -17.75 11.84
CA VAL A 131 15.57 -18.96 11.49
C VAL A 131 14.96 -20.19 12.15
N THR A 132 14.59 -20.07 13.42
CA THR A 132 13.97 -21.17 14.19
C THR A 132 12.61 -21.54 13.60
N ASP A 133 11.74 -20.57 13.34
CA ASP A 133 10.42 -20.75 12.75
C ASP A 133 10.49 -21.38 11.35
N PHE A 134 11.44 -20.94 10.52
CA PHE A 134 11.69 -21.53 9.21
C PHE A 134 12.11 -22.99 9.31
N LEU A 135 13.10 -23.28 10.16
CA LEU A 135 13.60 -24.64 10.33
C LEU A 135 12.53 -25.57 10.91
N GLN A 136 11.69 -25.09 11.83
CA GLN A 136 10.54 -25.85 12.31
C GLN A 136 9.56 -26.18 11.17
N ALA A 137 9.19 -25.18 10.36
CA ALA A 137 8.29 -25.38 9.23
C ALA A 137 8.85 -26.39 8.20
N VAL A 138 10.15 -26.31 7.89
CA VAL A 138 10.81 -27.28 7.00
C VAL A 138 10.89 -28.67 7.64
N GLY A 139 11.16 -28.71 8.94
CA GLY A 139 11.33 -29.94 9.71
C GLY A 139 10.04 -30.72 9.96
N ASP A 140 8.90 -30.06 9.89
CA ASP A 140 7.58 -30.69 10.06
C ASP A 140 7.30 -31.75 8.98
N ARG A 141 7.78 -31.54 7.75
CA ARG A 141 7.43 -32.45 6.65
C ARG A 141 8.42 -32.55 5.50
N PHE A 142 9.13 -31.48 5.17
CA PHE A 142 9.96 -31.46 3.96
C PHE A 142 11.30 -32.16 4.18
N GLU A 143 12.05 -31.72 5.20
CA GLU A 143 13.39 -32.24 5.48
C GLU A 143 13.63 -32.37 7.00
N PRO A 144 13.00 -33.35 7.68
CA PRO A 144 13.00 -33.43 9.15
C PRO A 144 14.38 -33.59 9.78
N LEU A 145 15.24 -34.44 9.19
CA LEU A 145 16.57 -34.71 9.72
C LEU A 145 17.51 -33.52 9.55
N TRP A 146 17.49 -32.89 8.37
CA TRP A 146 18.29 -31.70 8.10
C TRP A 146 17.87 -30.54 9.01
N ALA A 147 16.56 -30.30 9.15
CA ALA A 147 16.04 -29.22 9.98
C ALA A 147 16.45 -29.36 11.45
N ARG A 148 16.34 -30.57 12.03
CA ARG A 148 16.79 -30.86 13.40
C ARG A 148 18.27 -30.57 13.59
N ASN A 149 19.12 -31.09 12.71
CA ASN A 149 20.56 -30.85 12.76
C ASN A 149 20.91 -29.35 12.69
N LYS A 150 20.15 -28.58 11.89
CA LYS A 150 20.33 -27.13 11.79
C LYS A 150 19.82 -26.39 13.02
N LEU A 151 18.69 -26.79 13.60
CA LEU A 151 18.16 -26.22 14.84
C LEU A 151 19.12 -26.43 16.01
N ASP A 152 19.67 -27.64 16.16
CA ASP A 152 20.61 -27.94 17.22
C ASP A 152 21.86 -27.07 17.11
N LYS A 153 22.41 -26.94 15.89
CA LYS A 153 23.54 -26.06 15.63
C LYS A 153 23.20 -24.59 15.92
N HIS A 154 22.06 -24.11 15.43
CA HIS A 154 21.62 -22.73 15.61
C HIS A 154 21.45 -22.38 17.10
N THR A 155 20.86 -23.29 17.87
CA THR A 155 20.65 -23.11 19.32
C THR A 155 21.99 -22.99 20.08
N ILE A 156 22.98 -23.80 19.70
CA ILE A 156 24.32 -23.75 20.28
C ILE A 156 25.00 -22.42 19.96
N ASP A 157 24.87 -21.93 18.73
CA ASP A 157 25.51 -20.69 18.28
C ASP A 157 24.89 -19.46 18.97
N VAL A 158 23.56 -19.41 19.12
CA VAL A 158 22.85 -18.35 19.86
C VAL A 158 23.22 -18.34 21.34
N SER A 159 23.48 -19.51 21.95
CA SER A 159 23.84 -19.61 23.37
C SER A 159 25.28 -19.18 23.70
N ARG A 160 26.11 -18.91 22.67
CA ARG A 160 27.53 -18.56 22.80
C ARG A 160 27.83 -17.09 22.48
N GLY A 161 26.88 -16.36 21.89
CA GLY A 161 26.97 -14.91 21.61
C GLY A 161 26.43 -14.07 22.76
#